data_AF-A0A8J6I5U3-F1
#
_entry.id   AF-A0A8J6I5U3-F1
#
_cell.length_a   1.000
_cell.length_b   1.000
_cell.length_c   1.000
_cell.angle_alpha   90.00
_cell.angle_beta   90.00
_cell.angle_gamma   90.00
#
_symmetry.space_group_name_H-M   'P 1'
#
loop_
_entity.id
_entity.type
_entity.pdbx_description
1 polymer ?
#
loop_
_entity_poly.entity_id
_entity_poly.type
_entity_poly.pdbx_seq_one_letter_code
_entity_poly.pdbx_strand_id
1 'polypeptide(L)' 'MADPIGGFLNHGFAHMVHNRLRGVWVHGAPPEGSFIWAANHHSWWDPFVAAVLLSAAERPASLLMAQENLEKHKYLRRLG' A
#
# COMPACT_ATOMS: atom_id res chain seq x y z
N MET A 1 19.31 -5.45 -4.44
CA MET A 1 19.35 -5.16 -2.99
C MET A 1 18.01 -4.55 -2.63
N ALA A 2 17.33 -5.02 -1.58
CA ALA A 2 16.06 -4.43 -1.15
C ALA A 2 16.26 -2.96 -0.75
N ASP A 3 15.36 -2.07 -1.16
CA ASP A 3 15.44 -0.66 -0.82
C ASP A 3 15.14 -0.44 0.67
N PRO A 4 16.12 -0.03 1.50
CA PRO A 4 15.90 0.14 2.94
C PRO A 4 14.88 1.23 3.25
N ILE A 5 14.75 2.25 2.39
CA ILE A 5 13.77 3.33 2.58
C ILE A 5 12.35 2.80 2.34
N GLY A 6 12.14 2.07 1.24
CA GLY A 6 10.87 1.40 0.95
C GLY A 6 10.47 0.43 2.07
N GLY A 7 11.43 -0.34 2.60
CA GLY A 7 11.23 -1.23 3.74
C GLY A 7 10.77 -0.49 5.01
N PHE A 8 11.43 0.61 5.36
CA PHE A 8 11.05 1.44 6.51
C PHE A 8 9.64 2.03 6.33
N LEU A 9 9.31 2.55 5.14
CA LEU A 9 7.99 3.11 4.86
C LEU A 9 6.88 2.05 4.98
N ASN A 10 7.08 0.86 4.40
CA ASN A 10 6.14 -0.25 4.52
C ASN A 10 5.92 -0.68 5.98
N HIS A 11 6.99 -0.73 6.77
CA HIS A 11 6.88 -0.99 8.21
C HIS A 11 6.05 0.09 8.93
N GLY A 12 6.29 1.37 8.61
CA GLY A 12 5.50 2.48 9.14
C GLY A 12 4.01 2.39 8.76
N PHE A 13 3.70 1.96 7.54
CA PHE A 13 2.31 1.78 7.09
C PHE A 13 1.62 0.68 7.88
N ALA A 14 2.26 -0.46 8.05
CA ALA A 14 1.76 -1.55 8.88
C ALA A 14 1.52 -1.07 10.32
N HIS A 15 2.49 -0.35 10.91
CA HIS A 15 2.35 0.21 12.25
C HIS A 15 1.15 1.16 12.36
N MET A 16 0.93 2.06 11.38
CA MET A 16 -0.21 2.96 11.38
C MET A 16 -1.54 2.21 11.28
N VAL A 17 -1.66 1.27 10.34
CA VAL A 17 -2.88 0.47 10.14
C VAL A 17 -3.23 -0.32 11.41
N HIS A 18 -2.24 -0.99 12.01
CA HIS A 18 -2.46 -1.80 13.21
C HIS A 18 -2.84 -0.98 14.45
N ASN A 19 -2.31 0.24 14.61
CA ASN A 19 -2.51 1.03 15.82
C ASN A 19 -3.59 2.10 15.71
N ARG A 20 -4.06 2.43 14.50
CA ARG A 20 -5.01 3.54 14.28
C ARG A 20 -6.36 3.09 13.74
N LEU A 21 -6.47 1.85 13.28
CA LEU A 21 -7.75 1.25 12.89
C LEU A 21 -8.17 0.21 13.91
N ARG A 22 -9.49 0.03 14.09
CA ARG A 22 -10.04 -1.05 14.94
C ARG A 22 -9.75 -2.44 14.36
N GLY A 23 -9.53 -2.51 13.05
CA GLY A 23 -9.28 -3.72 12.30
C GLY A 23 -9.47 -3.48 10.81
N VAL A 24 -8.98 -4.43 10.01
CA VAL A 24 -9.25 -4.52 8.57
C VAL A 24 -9.93 -5.87 8.35
N TRP A 25 -11.16 -5.84 7.83
CA TRP A 25 -11.91 -7.05 7.48
C TRP A 25 -11.87 -7.24 5.97
N VAL A 26 -11.52 -8.45 5.56
CA VAL A 26 -11.34 -8.81 4.16
C VAL A 26 -12.32 -9.94 3.82
N HIS A 27 -12.89 -9.89 2.62
CA HIS A 27 -13.72 -10.95 2.08
C HIS A 27 -13.22 -11.35 0.69
N GLY A 28 -13.07 -12.65 0.47
CA GLY A 28 -12.53 -13.22 -0.77
C GLY A 28 -11.00 -13.25 -0.81
N ALA A 29 -10.46 -13.64 -1.97
CA ALA A 29 -9.04 -13.71 -2.25
C ALA A 29 -8.73 -12.94 -3.54
N PRO A 30 -7.53 -12.35 -3.67
CA PRO A 30 -7.14 -11.73 -4.93
C PRO A 30 -6.98 -12.79 -6.03
N PRO A 31 -7.18 -12.44 -7.31
CA PRO A 31 -7.03 -13.37 -8.42
C PRO A 31 -5.61 -13.92 -8.51
N GLU A 32 -5.49 -15.14 -9.06
CA GLU A 32 -4.21 -15.73 -9.41
C GLU A 32 -3.52 -14.89 -10.50
N GLY A 33 -2.18 -14.81 -10.45
CA GLY A 33 -1.40 -14.00 -11.38
C GLY A 33 -1.56 -12.48 -11.20
N SER A 34 -0.94 -11.69 -12.07
CA SER A 34 -0.95 -10.22 -11.98
C SER A 34 -2.34 -9.63 -12.23
N PHE A 35 -2.70 -8.57 -11.50
CA PHE A 35 -3.98 -7.91 -11.63
C PHE A 35 -3.87 -6.41 -11.40
N ILE A 36 -4.85 -5.65 -11.90
CA ILE A 36 -5.02 -4.24 -11.59
C ILE A 36 -6.16 -4.12 -10.58
N TRP A 37 -5.86 -3.53 -9.43
CA TRP A 37 -6.88 -3.23 -8.44
C TRP A 37 -7.48 -1.85 -8.69
N ALA A 38 -8.62 -1.83 -9.39
CA ALA A 38 -9.44 -0.63 -9.55
C ALA A 38 -10.34 -0.44 -8.31
N ALA A 39 -9.76 0.08 -7.22
CA ALA A 39 -10.50 0.38 -6.00
C ALA A 39 -11.31 1.68 -6.14
N ASN A 40 -12.44 1.77 -5.43
CA ASN A 40 -13.01 3.06 -5.10
C ASN A 40 -12.09 3.81 -4.14
N HIS A 41 -12.21 5.15 -4.08
CA HIS A 41 -11.40 5.98 -3.19
C HIS A 41 -12.32 6.82 -2.30
N HIS A 42 -12.26 6.57 -0.99
CA HIS A 42 -13.14 7.20 -0.01
C HIS A 42 -12.39 7.72 1.21
N SER A 43 -11.14 7.30 1.41
CA SER A 43 -10.36 7.70 2.57
C SER A 43 -8.88 7.82 2.23
N TRP A 44 -8.21 8.72 2.95
CA TRP A 44 -6.76 8.81 2.90
C TRP A 44 -6.09 7.52 3.40
N TRP A 45 -6.81 6.66 4.15
CA TRP A 45 -6.34 5.35 4.60
C TRP A 45 -6.22 4.30 3.49
N ASP A 46 -6.90 4.48 2.37
CA ASP A 46 -7.03 3.47 1.30
C ASP A 46 -5.68 2.90 0.81
N PRO A 47 -4.68 3.72 0.43
CA PRO A 47 -3.39 3.19 -0.03
C PRO A 47 -2.61 2.45 1.06
N PHE A 48 -2.76 2.83 2.33
CA PHE A 48 -2.07 2.17 3.45
C PHE A 48 -2.68 0.79 3.72
N VAL A 49 -4.00 0.69 3.72
CA VAL A 49 -4.71 -0.58 3.86
C VAL A 49 -4.36 -1.51 2.70
N ALA A 50 -4.36 -0.99 1.46
CA ALA A 50 -3.97 -1.78 0.29
C ALA A 50 -2.53 -2.29 0.38
N ALA A 51 -1.57 -1.44 0.76
CA ALA A 51 -0.17 -1.82 0.92
C ALA A 51 0.02 -2.91 1.98
N VAL A 52 -0.63 -2.78 3.13
CA VAL A 52 -0.55 -3.77 4.22
C VAL A 52 -1.18 -5.10 3.83
N LEU A 53 -2.34 -5.07 3.16
CA LEU A 53 -3.02 -6.29 2.69
C LEU A 53 -2.18 -7.05 1.66
N LEU A 54 -1.62 -6.35 0.67
CA LEU A 54 -0.81 -6.97 -0.37
C LEU A 54 0.54 -7.45 0.19
N SER A 55 1.15 -6.69 1.10
CA SER A 55 2.35 -7.13 1.81
C SER A 55 2.10 -8.38 2.66
N ALA A 56 0.97 -8.48 3.36
CA ALA A 56 0.61 -9.65 4.16
C ALA A 56 0.33 -10.89 3.29
N ALA A 57 -0.07 -10.68 2.04
CA ALA A 57 -0.24 -11.74 1.04
C ALA A 57 1.03 -12.00 0.21
N GLU A 58 2.18 -11.44 0.61
CA GLU A 58 3.47 -11.54 -0.09
C GLU A 58 3.39 -11.12 -1.57
N ARG A 59 2.49 -10.19 -1.90
CA ARG A 59 2.28 -9.68 -3.25
C ARG A 59 2.95 -8.32 -3.40
N PRO A 60 3.94 -8.17 -4.30
CA PRO A 60 4.48 -6.86 -4.62
C PRO A 60 3.38 -6.01 -5.26
N ALA A 61 3.34 -4.73 -4.89
CA ALA A 61 2.30 -3.81 -5.29
C ALA A 61 2.88 -2.43 -5.60
N SER A 62 2.25 -1.76 -6.56
CA SER A 62 2.52 -0.36 -6.89
C SER A 62 1.19 0.37 -7.03
N LEU A 63 1.19 1.66 -6.68
CA LEU A 63 0.02 2.51 -6.80
C LEU A 63 0.21 3.48 -7.97
N LEU A 64 -0.84 3.68 -8.76
CA LEU A 64 -0.88 4.80 -9.70
C LEU A 64 -1.16 6.09 -8.93
N MET A 65 -0.27 7.06 -9.09
CA MET A 65 -0.36 8.35 -8.40
C MET A 65 -0.18 9.48 -9.41
N ALA A 66 -0.97 10.54 -9.25
CA ALA A 66 -0.79 11.77 -10.01
C ALA A 66 0.64 12.33 -9.84
N GLN A 67 1.24 12.82 -10.91
CA GLN A 67 2.63 13.26 -10.93
C GLN A 67 2.90 14.36 -9.89
N GLU A 68 1.95 15.27 -9.70
CA GLU A 68 2.03 16.38 -8.76
C GLU A 68 2.16 15.88 -7.30
N ASN A 69 1.52 14.77 -6.98
CA ASN A 69 1.62 14.15 -5.66
C ASN A 69 2.97 13.46 -5.47
N LEU A 70 3.51 12.82 -6.51
CA LEU A 70 4.86 12.24 -6.46
C LEU A 70 5.94 13.31 -6.33
N GLU A 71 5.75 14.49 -6.94
CA GLU A 71 6.67 15.62 -6.79
C GLU A 71 6.66 16.20 -5.38
N LYS A 72 5.48 16.33 -4.77
CA LYS A 72 5.33 16.77 -3.37
C LYS A 72 5.87 15.73 -2.38
N HIS A 73 5.62 14.46 -2.64
CA HIS A 73 5.96 13.34 -1.76
C HIS A 73 6.99 12.41 -2.40
N LYS A 74 8.19 12.94 -2.69
CA LYS A 74 9.22 12.22 -3.47
C LYS A 74 9.63 10.87 -2.90
N TYR A 75 9.56 10.71 -1.58
CA TYR A 75 9.85 9.45 -0.90
C TYR A 75 8.88 8.33 -1.32
N LEU A 76 7.68 8.63 -1.82
CA LEU A 76 6.75 7.62 -2.31
C LEU A 76 7.24 6.92 -3.59
N ARG A 77 8.19 7.49 -4.33
CA ARG A 77 8.85 6.81 -5.47
C ARG A 77 9.69 5.59 -5.05
N ARG A 78 9.90 5.42 -3.75
CA ARG A 78 10.63 4.29 -3.16
C ARG A 78 9.70 3.12 -2.80
N LEU A 79 8.41 3.27 -3.07
CA LEU A 79 7.37 2.26 -2.86
C LEU A 79 6.94 1.72 -4.22
N GLY A 80 7.24 0.44 -4.49
CA GLY A 80 7.07 -0.18 -5.80
C GLY A 80 8.40 -0.37 -6.50
#